data_AF-A0A1H8CH42-F1
#
_entry.id   AF-A0A1H8CH42-F1
#
_cell.length_a   1.000
_cell.length_b   1.000
_cell.length_c   1.000
_cell.angle_alpha   90.00
_cell.angle_beta   90.00
_cell.angle_gamma   90.00
#
_symmetry.space_group_name_H-M   'P 1'
#
loop_
_entity.id
_entity.type
_entity.pdbx_description
1 polymer ?
#
loop_
_entity_poly.entity_id
_entity_poly.type
_entity_poly.pdbx_seq_one_letter_code
_entity_poly.pdbx_strand_id
1 'polypeptide(L)'
;MPELPEMETYRRLLSERIVGKPITDIEVNRDKTINAPPRQFVEELKGKTITAVGRRAKHLIFELSTGKSLLLHLMLGGWMYYGSDEDNPDRTKQVTLSFGQQKLYFIGLRLGFLHLYNAKELASELSDLGPEPLDPGFTYEKFHEIFADRKGW
;
A
#
# COMPACT_ATOMS: atom_id res chain seq x y z
N MET A 1 -9.05 6.99 -9.95
CA MET A 1 -8.16 5.94 -9.41
C MET A 1 -6.76 6.50 -9.50
N PRO A 2 -5.98 6.53 -8.42
CA PRO A 2 -4.59 6.98 -8.48
C PRO A 2 -3.81 6.12 -9.46
N GLU A 3 -3.07 6.78 -10.35
CA GLU A 3 -2.22 6.14 -11.33
C GLU A 3 -0.77 6.12 -10.84
N LEU A 4 0.14 5.58 -11.65
CA LEU A 4 1.54 5.41 -11.25
C LEU A 4 2.20 6.69 -10.72
N PRO A 5 2.06 7.87 -11.35
CA PRO A 5 2.69 9.10 -10.86
C PRO A 5 2.20 9.52 -9.47
N GLU A 6 0.91 9.40 -9.19
CA GLU A 6 0.33 9.69 -7.88
C GLU A 6 0.83 8.69 -6.82
N MET A 7 0.90 7.40 -7.18
CA MET A 7 1.42 6.38 -6.28
C MET A 7 2.90 6.60 -5.94
N GLU A 8 3.72 7.05 -6.88
CA GLU A 8 5.12 7.40 -6.61
C GLU A 8 5.23 8.63 -5.69
N THR A 9 4.36 9.61 -5.89
CA THR A 9 4.27 10.79 -5.01
C THR A 9 3.91 10.37 -3.59
N TYR A 10 2.92 9.50 -3.42
CA TYR A 10 2.56 8.95 -2.11
C TYR A 10 3.70 8.17 -1.48
N ARG A 11 4.41 7.33 -2.26
CA ARG A 11 5.57 6.57 -1.77
C ARG A 11 6.61 7.51 -1.17
N ARG A 12 6.98 8.58 -1.87
CA ARG A 12 7.97 9.57 -1.41
C ARG A 12 7.51 10.28 -0.14
N LEU A 13 6.29 10.83 -0.15
CA LEU A 13 5.76 11.58 0.99
C LEU A 13 5.63 10.70 2.23
N LEU A 14 5.15 9.46 2.10
CA LEU A 14 5.03 8.55 3.23
C LEU A 14 6.41 8.10 3.71
N SER A 15 7.36 7.85 2.80
CA SER A 15 8.73 7.51 3.18
C SER A 15 9.35 8.54 4.14
N GLU A 16 9.14 9.83 3.86
CA GLU A 16 9.64 10.93 4.71
C GLU A 16 8.90 11.04 6.06
N ARG A 17 7.65 10.58 6.14
CA ARG A 17 6.76 10.84 7.26
C ARG A 17 6.64 9.68 8.25
N ILE A 18 6.70 8.43 7.78
CA ILE A 18 6.36 7.25 8.62
C ILE A 18 7.48 6.20 8.70
N VAL A 19 8.50 6.25 7.84
CA VAL A 19 9.63 5.31 7.95
C VAL A 19 10.39 5.54 9.25
N GLY A 20 10.77 4.45 9.91
CA GLY A 20 11.42 4.44 11.22
C GLY A 20 10.45 4.65 12.40
N LYS A 21 9.15 4.86 12.15
CA LYS A 21 8.16 5.06 13.21
C LYS A 21 7.40 3.76 13.53
N PRO A 22 7.15 3.47 14.82
CA PRO A 22 6.27 2.38 15.22
C PRO A 22 4.79 2.75 14.99
N ILE A 23 4.00 1.77 14.58
CA ILE A 23 2.54 1.88 14.54
C ILE A 23 2.04 1.79 15.98
N THR A 24 1.59 2.90 16.55
CA THR A 24 1.18 2.99 17.96
C THR A 24 -0.22 2.46 18.19
N ASP A 25 -1.10 2.58 17.20
CA ASP A 25 -2.47 2.09 17.28
C ASP A 25 -3.05 1.81 15.90
N ILE A 26 -4.07 0.95 15.84
CA ILE A 26 -4.73 0.53 14.60
C ILE A 26 -6.23 0.46 14.86
N GLU A 27 -7.01 1.11 13.99
CA GLU A 27 -8.47 0.99 13.98
C GLU A 27 -8.91 0.34 12.66
N VAL A 28 -9.76 -0.68 12.74
CA VAL A 28 -10.36 -1.34 11.58
C VAL A 28 -11.88 -1.20 11.69
N ASN A 29 -12.47 -0.40 10.82
CA ASN A 29 -13.91 -0.16 10.78
C ASN A 29 -14.61 -0.98 9.68
N ARG A 30 -13.85 -1.70 8.86
CA ARG A 30 -14.38 -2.57 7.81
C ARG A 30 -13.50 -3.79 7.58
N ASP A 31 -13.91 -4.93 8.13
CA ASP A 31 -13.18 -6.20 8.09
C ASP A 31 -12.87 -6.66 6.67
N LYS A 32 -13.79 -6.47 5.70
CA LYS A 32 -13.56 -6.88 4.31
C LYS A 32 -12.49 -6.04 3.57
N THR A 33 -11.84 -5.08 4.23
CA THR A 33 -10.74 -4.28 3.65
C THR A 33 -9.37 -4.91 3.96
N ILE A 34 -9.33 -5.82 4.93
CA ILE A 34 -8.14 -6.55 5.34
C ILE A 34 -8.30 -8.05 5.01
N ASN A 35 -7.19 -8.78 4.95
CA ASN A 35 -7.15 -10.21 4.63
C ASN A 35 -7.03 -11.13 5.87
N ALA A 36 -7.28 -10.59 7.06
CA ALA A 36 -7.20 -11.30 8.33
C ALA A 36 -8.29 -10.82 9.28
N PRO A 37 -8.64 -11.58 10.34
CA PRO A 37 -9.52 -11.08 11.39
C PRO A 37 -8.95 -9.78 12.01
N PRO A 38 -9.78 -8.76 12.30
CA PRO A 38 -9.31 -7.46 12.81
C PRO A 38 -8.39 -7.56 14.01
N ARG A 39 -8.71 -8.44 14.97
CA ARG A 39 -7.88 -8.64 16.16
C ARG A 39 -6.48 -9.12 15.81
N GLN A 40 -6.36 -10.14 14.96
CA GLN A 40 -5.07 -10.66 14.52
C GLN A 40 -4.30 -9.60 13.72
N PHE A 41 -4.98 -8.86 12.86
CA PHE A 41 -4.37 -7.78 12.08
C PHE A 41 -3.78 -6.68 12.99
N VAL A 42 -4.50 -6.28 14.04
CA VAL A 42 -4.00 -5.32 15.04
C VAL A 42 -2.81 -5.89 15.81
N GLU A 43 -2.88 -7.13 16.28
CA GLU A 43 -1.80 -7.80 17.02
C GLU A 43 -0.50 -7.91 16.20
N GLU A 44 -0.61 -8.16 14.90
CA GLU A 44 0.52 -8.25 13.98
C GLU A 44 1.20 -6.91 13.66
N LEU A 45 0.45 -5.80 13.76
CA LEU A 45 0.93 -4.46 13.40
C LEU A 45 1.32 -3.59 14.60
N LYS A 46 0.63 -3.73 15.74
CA LYS A 46 0.80 -2.83 16.87
C LYS A 46 2.22 -2.93 17.43
N GLY A 47 2.86 -1.77 17.56
CA GLY A 47 4.25 -1.61 18.00
C GLY A 47 5.30 -1.98 16.96
N LYS A 48 4.92 -2.41 15.75
CA LYS A 48 5.88 -2.71 14.68
C LYS A 48 6.27 -1.45 13.93
N THR A 49 7.52 -1.39 13.50
CA THR A 49 8.07 -0.23 12.80
C THR A 49 7.97 -0.42 11.30
N ILE A 50 7.58 0.64 10.58
CA ILE A 50 7.67 0.69 9.12
C ILE A 50 9.14 0.96 8.75
N THR A 51 9.78 0.01 8.08
CA THR A 51 11.20 0.10 7.70
C THR A 51 11.40 0.72 6.33
N ALA A 52 10.43 0.57 5.43
CA ALA A 52 10.46 1.17 4.10
C ALA A 52 9.04 1.34 3.53
N VAL A 53 8.90 2.26 2.57
CA VAL A 53 7.71 2.37 1.74
C VAL A 53 8.13 2.24 0.27
N GLY A 54 7.75 1.11 -0.32
CA GLY A 54 7.94 0.78 -1.73
C GLY A 54 6.68 1.02 -2.55
N ARG A 55 6.82 0.90 -3.86
CA ARG A 55 5.72 0.90 -4.83
C ARG A 55 5.98 -0.16 -5.88
N ARG A 56 4.93 -0.87 -6.28
CA ARG A 56 4.95 -1.74 -7.46
C ARG A 56 3.70 -1.51 -8.29
N ALA A 57 3.86 -1.06 -9.53
CA ALA A 57 2.75 -0.58 -10.35
C ALA A 57 1.84 0.39 -9.56
N LYS A 58 0.57 0.04 -9.37
CA LYS A 58 -0.44 0.84 -8.64
C LYS A 58 -0.60 0.45 -7.16
N HIS A 59 0.36 -0.29 -6.61
CA HIS A 59 0.36 -0.70 -5.22
C HIS A 59 1.40 0.08 -4.41
N LEU A 60 1.09 0.38 -3.16
CA LEU A 60 2.07 0.77 -2.15
C LEU A 60 2.38 -0.43 -1.25
N ILE A 61 3.65 -0.55 -0.88
CA ILE A 61 4.16 -1.63 -0.05
C ILE A 61 4.80 -0.99 1.18
N PHE A 62 4.25 -1.26 2.36
CA PHE A 62 4.84 -0.82 3.63
C PHE A 62 5.55 -1.99 4.26
N GLU A 63 6.88 -1.98 4.26
CA GLU A 63 7.69 -3.03 4.86
C GLU A 63 7.73 -2.84 6.37
N LEU A 64 7.54 -3.93 7.11
CA LEU A 64 7.52 -3.93 8.57
C LEU A 64 8.81 -4.56 9.11
N SER A 65 9.20 -4.14 10.31
CA SER A 65 10.36 -4.67 11.03
C SER A 65 10.29 -6.18 11.33
N THR A 66 9.13 -6.81 11.13
CA THR A 66 8.92 -8.26 11.26
C THR A 66 9.29 -9.05 9.99
N GLY A 67 9.57 -8.37 8.88
CA GLY A 67 9.75 -8.98 7.56
C GLY A 67 8.45 -9.25 6.80
N LYS A 68 7.30 -8.89 7.38
CA LYS A 68 6.00 -8.84 6.68
C LYS A 68 5.82 -7.47 6.00
N SER A 69 4.84 -7.38 5.10
CA SER A 69 4.51 -6.13 4.42
C SER A 69 3.01 -5.90 4.35
N LEU A 70 2.60 -4.64 4.49
CA LEU A 70 1.26 -4.21 4.11
C LEU A 70 1.24 -3.84 2.62
N LEU A 71 0.37 -4.49 1.86
CA LEU A 71 0.10 -4.17 0.47
C LEU A 71 -1.20 -3.37 0.37
N LEU A 72 -1.11 -2.15 -0.17
CA LEU A 72 -2.24 -1.28 -0.41
C LEU A 72 -2.55 -1.22 -1.91
N HIS A 73 -3.81 -1.46 -2.26
CA HIS A 73 -4.36 -1.07 -3.57
C HIS A 73 -5.55 -0.13 -3.35
N LEU A 74 -5.45 1.12 -3.82
CA LEU A 74 -6.51 2.13 -3.61
C LEU A 74 -7.76 1.88 -4.47
N MET A 75 -7.58 1.40 -5.71
CA MET A 75 -8.65 1.22 -6.70
C MET A 75 -9.44 2.54 -6.94
N LEU A 76 -10.65 2.42 -7.49
CA LEU A 76 -11.54 3.55 -7.71
C LEU A 76 -12.16 4.03 -6.40
N GLY A 77 -12.04 5.33 -6.14
CA GLY A 77 -12.60 5.99 -4.95
C GLY A 77 -11.77 5.86 -3.69
N GLY A 78 -10.73 5.01 -3.68
CA GLY A 78 -9.78 4.93 -2.57
C GLY A 78 -8.78 6.07 -2.56
N TRP A 79 -8.51 6.61 -1.37
CA TRP A 79 -7.48 7.62 -1.14
C TRP A 79 -6.97 7.54 0.31
N MET A 80 -5.90 8.29 0.59
CA MET A 80 -5.28 8.36 1.89
C MET A 80 -5.21 9.79 2.39
N TYR A 81 -5.21 9.93 3.72
CA TYR A 81 -4.92 11.20 4.38
C TYR A 81 -3.94 10.96 5.53
N TYR A 82 -2.89 11.78 5.60
CA TYR A 82 -1.92 11.75 6.71
C TYR A 82 -1.98 13.08 7.45
N GLY A 83 -2.34 13.05 8.74
CA GLY A 83 -2.48 14.26 9.54
C GLY A 83 -2.82 13.97 11.00
N SER A 84 -3.21 15.01 11.72
CA SER A 84 -3.64 14.92 13.12
C SER A 84 -5.13 14.63 13.24
N ASP A 85 -5.63 14.41 14.45
CA ASP A 85 -7.07 14.30 14.70
C ASP A 85 -7.83 15.63 14.47
N GLU A 86 -7.14 16.77 14.53
CA GLU A 86 -7.73 18.09 14.26
C GLU A 86 -8.06 18.25 12.77
N ASP A 87 -7.26 17.63 11.90
CA ASP A 87 -7.43 17.68 10.44
C ASP A 87 -8.15 16.44 9.88
N ASN A 88 -8.84 15.69 10.75
CA ASN A 88 -9.46 14.43 10.40
C ASN A 88 -10.56 14.62 9.33
N PRO A 89 -10.45 14.01 8.13
CA PRO A 89 -11.45 14.18 7.08
C PRO A 89 -12.82 13.66 7.51
N ASP A 90 -13.91 14.40 7.28
CA ASP A 90 -15.27 13.92 7.55
C ASP A 90 -15.75 12.89 6.50
N ARG A 91 -15.17 11.69 6.57
CA ARG A 91 -15.45 10.52 5.72
C ARG A 91 -15.29 9.24 6.54
N THR A 92 -15.95 8.17 6.11
CA THR A 92 -15.77 6.84 6.71
C THR A 92 -14.38 6.29 6.40
N LYS A 93 -13.56 6.10 7.43
CA LYS A 93 -12.25 5.46 7.35
C LYS A 93 -12.42 3.96 7.49
N GLN A 94 -11.86 3.16 6.59
CA GLN A 94 -11.93 1.69 6.69
C GLN A 94 -10.83 1.15 7.60
N VAL A 95 -9.64 1.72 7.49
CA VAL A 95 -8.50 1.42 8.36
C VAL A 95 -7.80 2.72 8.73
N THR A 96 -7.31 2.82 9.96
CA THR A 96 -6.47 3.91 10.44
C THR A 96 -5.21 3.32 11.07
N LEU A 97 -4.03 3.83 10.70
CA LEU A 97 -2.77 3.53 11.37
C LEU A 97 -2.28 4.78 12.10
N SER A 98 -2.03 4.68 13.40
CA SER A 98 -1.56 5.78 14.23
C SER A 98 -0.05 5.68 14.46
N PHE A 99 0.63 6.84 14.46
CA PHE A 99 2.06 7.02 14.69
C PHE A 99 2.25 8.13 15.74
N GLY A 100 1.79 7.87 16.96
CA GLY A 100 1.65 8.89 18.01
C GLY A 100 0.44 9.79 17.74
N GLN A 101 0.65 11.11 17.64
CA GLN A 101 -0.41 12.09 17.35
C GLN A 101 -0.80 12.15 15.86
N GLN A 102 0.02 11.55 14.98
CA GLN A 102 -0.23 11.54 13.54
C GLN A 102 -0.91 10.24 13.13
N LYS A 103 -1.81 10.31 12.17
CA LYS A 103 -2.60 9.18 11.70
C LYS A 103 -2.58 9.12 10.18
N LEU A 104 -2.51 7.90 9.66
CA LEU A 104 -2.70 7.57 8.25
C LEU A 104 -4.07 6.91 8.10
N TYR A 105 -5.00 7.63 7.50
CA TYR A 105 -6.35 7.15 7.24
C TYR A 105 -6.44 6.57 5.83
N PHE A 106 -7.05 5.39 5.73
CA PHE A 106 -7.41 4.76 4.47
C PHE A 106 -8.92 4.87 4.24
N ILE A 107 -9.29 5.61 3.20
CA ILE A 107 -10.67 6.06 2.96
C ILE A 107 -11.13 5.59 1.59
N GLY A 108 -12.38 5.15 1.48
CA GLY A 108 -12.96 4.70 0.22
C GLY A 108 -12.50 3.32 -0.25
N LEU A 109 -11.90 2.50 0.63
CA LEU A 109 -11.45 1.13 0.33
C LEU A 109 -12.63 0.14 0.27
N ARG A 110 -13.59 0.41 -0.62
CA ARG A 110 -14.71 -0.51 -0.92
C ARG A 110 -14.29 -1.59 -1.90
N LEU A 111 -13.57 -1.17 -2.94
CA LEU A 111 -12.95 -2.05 -3.94
C LEU A 111 -11.45 -2.26 -3.64
N GLY A 112 -10.80 -1.23 -3.09
CA GLY A 112 -9.43 -1.31 -2.63
C GLY A 112 -9.28 -2.07 -1.31
N PHE A 113 -8.03 -2.35 -0.95
CA PHE A 113 -7.69 -3.16 0.21
C PHE A 113 -6.37 -2.73 0.85
N LEU A 114 -6.17 -3.15 2.09
CA LEU A 114 -4.91 -3.08 2.82
C LEU A 114 -4.63 -4.47 3.42
N HIS A 115 -3.82 -5.26 2.73
CA HIS A 115 -3.56 -6.67 3.10
C HIS A 115 -2.20 -6.83 3.76
N LEU A 116 -2.10 -7.73 4.72
CA LEU A 116 -0.84 -8.10 5.36
C LEU A 116 -0.32 -9.41 4.74
N TYR A 117 0.91 -9.40 4.24
CA TYR A 117 1.53 -10.56 3.60
C TYR A 117 2.92 -10.83 4.16
N ASN A 118 3.31 -12.10 4.17
CA ASN A 118 4.72 -12.48 4.25
C ASN A 118 5.41 -12.34 2.88
N ALA A 119 6.74 -12.50 2.85
CA ALA A 119 7.52 -12.32 1.62
C ALA A 119 7.07 -13.22 0.45
N LYS A 120 6.67 -14.46 0.72
CA LYS A 120 6.23 -15.41 -0.31
C LYS A 120 4.86 -15.04 -0.86
N GLU A 121 3.91 -14.69 0.02
CA GLU A 121 2.57 -14.25 -0.36
C GLU A 121 2.62 -12.97 -1.18
N LEU A 122 3.43 -12.00 -0.75
CA LEU A 122 3.61 -10.73 -1.47
C LEU A 122 4.18 -10.97 -2.88
N ALA A 123 5.19 -11.82 -3.02
CA ALA A 123 5.76 -12.15 -4.32
C ALA A 123 4.73 -12.83 -5.23
N SER A 124 3.89 -13.71 -4.68
CA SER A 124 2.80 -14.35 -5.42
C SER A 124 1.77 -13.33 -5.91
N GLU A 125 1.33 -12.41 -5.05
CA GLU A 125 0.33 -11.38 -5.39
C GLU A 125 0.83 -10.43 -6.49
N LEU A 126 2.14 -10.14 -6.53
CA LEU A 126 2.73 -9.23 -7.49
C LEU A 126 3.28 -9.92 -8.75
N SER A 127 3.17 -11.25 -8.85
CA SER A 127 3.83 -12.05 -9.90
C SER A 127 3.28 -11.80 -11.30
N ASP A 128 1.98 -11.53 -11.44
CA ASP A 128 1.32 -11.29 -12.72
C ASP A 128 1.51 -9.86 -13.26
N LEU A 129 2.17 -8.98 -12.50
CA LEU A 129 2.40 -7.60 -12.91
C LEU A 129 3.49 -7.53 -13.99
N GLY A 130 3.15 -6.92 -15.12
CA GLY A 130 4.11 -6.60 -16.18
C GLY A 130 5.27 -5.71 -15.69
N PRO A 131 6.34 -5.55 -16.49
CA PRO A 131 7.57 -4.87 -16.07
C PRO A 131 7.31 -3.46 -15.55
N GLU A 132 8.16 -2.99 -14.65
CA GLU A 132 8.04 -1.66 -14.08
C GLU A 132 8.51 -0.61 -15.12
N PRO A 133 7.64 0.30 -15.58
CA PRO A 133 7.96 1.22 -16.68
C PRO A 133 9.00 2.28 -16.31
N LEU A 134 9.23 2.52 -15.01
CA LEU A 134 10.26 3.43 -14.51
C LEU A 134 11.59 2.71 -14.21
N ASP A 135 11.66 1.39 -14.42
CA ASP A 135 12.91 0.64 -14.27
C ASP A 135 13.88 1.05 -15.39
N PRO A 136 15.12 1.46 -15.09
CA PRO A 136 16.13 1.75 -16.11
C PRO A 136 16.37 0.58 -17.09
N GLY A 137 16.10 -0.64 -16.65
CA GLY A 137 16.17 -1.85 -17.45
C GLY A 137 14.96 -2.08 -18.36
N PHE A 138 13.91 -1.25 -18.31
CA PHE A 138 12.78 -1.31 -19.23
C PHE A 138 13.10 -0.52 -20.50
N THR A 139 13.70 -1.20 -21.47
CA THR A 139 14.15 -0.60 -22.74
C THR A 139 13.14 -0.84 -23.87
N TYR A 140 13.33 -0.15 -25.00
CA TYR A 140 12.51 -0.34 -26.19
C TYR A 140 12.55 -1.79 -26.69
N GLU A 141 13.71 -2.45 -26.60
CA GLU A 141 13.90 -3.85 -27.01
C GLU A 141 13.05 -4.79 -26.16
N LYS A 142 13.12 -4.65 -24.83
CA LYS A 142 12.27 -5.44 -23.92
C LYS A 142 10.78 -5.15 -24.13
N PHE A 143 10.42 -3.90 -24.37
CA PHE A 143 9.05 -3.54 -24.71
C PHE A 143 8.60 -4.29 -25.97
N HIS A 144 9.41 -4.26 -27.04
CA HIS A 144 9.09 -4.92 -28.30
C HIS A 144 8.97 -6.45 -28.16
N GLU A 145 9.86 -7.09 -27.39
CA GLU A 145 9.80 -8.53 -27.10
C GLU A 145 8.48 -8.94 -26.45
N ILE A 146 7.95 -8.13 -25.52
CA ILE A 146 6.67 -8.41 -24.84
C ILE A 146 5.49 -8.46 -25.81
N PHE A 147 5.55 -7.71 -26.91
CA PHE A 147 4.50 -7.66 -27.93
C PHE A 147 4.74 -8.63 -29.09
N ALA A 148 5.92 -9.22 -29.24
CA ALA A 148 6.27 -10.08 -30.37
C ALA A 148 5.31 -11.28 -30.52
N ASP A 149 4.85 -11.84 -29.40
CA ASP A 149 3.93 -12.98 -29.37
C ASP A 149 2.46 -12.58 -29.21
N ARG A 150 2.17 -11.28 -29.07
CA ARG A 150 0.79 -10.78 -28.92
C ARG A 150 0.21 -10.44 -30.28
N LYS A 151 -0.58 -11.36 -30.82
CA LYS A 151 -1.46 -11.07 -31.97
C LYS A 151 -2.53 -10.09 -31.51
N GLY A 152 -2.43 -8.83 -31.95
CA GLY A 152 -3.51 -7.87 -31.76
C GLY A 152 -4.82 -8.41 -32.34
N TRP A 153 -5.91 -8.20 -31.62
CA TRP A 153 -7.30 -8.25 -32.10
C TRP A 153 -7.49 -7.49 -33.42
#